data_AF-A0A1N7CCY1-F1
#
_entry.id   AF-A0A1N7CCY1-F1
#
_cell.length_a   1.000
_cell.length_b   1.000
_cell.length_c   1.000
_cell.angle_alpha   90.00
_cell.angle_beta   90.00
_cell.angle_gamma   90.00
#
_symmetry.space_group_name_H-M   'P 1'
#
loop_
_entity.id
_entity.type
_entity.pdbx_description
1 polymer ?
#
loop_
_entity_poly.entity_id
_entity_poly.type
_entity_poly.pdbx_seq_one_letter_code
_entity_poly.pdbx_strand_id
1 'polypeptide(L)'
;MERSEILATMGELKLYGMKAAFDEIIASAVKRQHEPQRVVGDLLAAEIAEKQARSIKYQITIAKLPLAKDVADFAFDGTPIN
;
A
#
# COMPACT_ATOMS: atom_id res chain seq x y z
N MET A 1 10.49 12.90 -21.86
CA MET A 1 10.73 11.54 -21.34
C MET A 1 9.66 10.65 -21.92
N GLU A 2 10.06 9.55 -22.54
CA GLU A 2 9.12 8.56 -23.04
C GLU A 2 8.46 7.81 -21.87
N ARG A 3 7.27 7.23 -22.10
CA ARG A 3 6.55 6.46 -21.06
C ARG A 3 7.44 5.38 -20.43
N SER A 4 8.25 4.70 -21.22
CA SER A 4 9.21 3.68 -20.76
C SER A 4 10.23 4.23 -19.77
N GLU A 5 10.79 5.41 -20.06
CA GLU A 5 11.75 6.10 -19.19
C GLU A 5 11.08 6.53 -17.88
N ILE A 6 9.86 7.08 -17.95
CA ILE A 6 9.12 7.49 -16.75
C ILE A 6 8.88 6.29 -15.83
N LEU A 7 8.42 5.16 -16.36
CA LEU A 7 8.16 3.95 -15.57
C LEU A 7 9.45 3.31 -15.02
N ALA A 8 10.57 3.44 -15.75
CA ALA A 8 11.88 3.00 -15.28
C ALA A 8 12.35 3.86 -14.10
N THR A 9 12.34 5.19 -14.25
CA THR A 9 12.71 6.14 -13.19
C THR A 9 11.82 6.01 -11.96
N MET A 10 10.51 5.82 -12.14
CA MET A 10 9.61 5.53 -11.01
C MET A 10 10.01 4.25 -10.26
N GLY A 11 10.47 3.23 -10.98
CA GLY A 11 11.00 2.01 -10.37
C GLY A 11 12.27 2.27 -9.57
N GLU A 12 13.22 3.03 -10.13
CA GLU A 12 14.48 3.40 -9.45
C GLU A 12 14.24 4.24 -8.19
N LEU A 13 13.30 5.19 -8.26
CA LEU A 13 12.88 6.02 -7.14
C LEU A 13 11.96 5.31 -6.13
N LYS A 14 11.64 4.02 -6.37
CA LYS A 14 10.76 3.21 -5.51
C LYS A 14 9.34 3.81 -5.39
N LEU A 15 8.86 4.49 -6.42
CA LEU A 15 7.53 5.07 -6.53
C LEU A 15 6.52 4.03 -7.04
N TYR A 16 6.33 2.97 -6.25
CA TYR A 16 5.60 1.78 -6.68
C TYR A 16 4.11 2.03 -6.90
N GLY A 17 3.50 2.89 -6.08
CA GLY A 17 2.09 3.24 -6.22
C GLY A 17 1.85 4.06 -7.48
N MET A 18 2.71 5.05 -7.74
CA MET A 18 2.65 5.82 -8.98
C MET A 18 2.83 4.93 -10.21
N LYS A 19 3.84 4.06 -10.19
CA LYS A 19 4.15 3.17 -11.32
C LYS A 19 2.98 2.24 -11.63
N ALA A 20 2.30 1.72 -10.60
CA ALA A 20 1.17 0.83 -10.77
C ALA A 20 -0.08 1.54 -11.32
N ALA A 21 -0.32 2.79 -10.89
CA ALA A 21 -1.51 3.56 -11.27
C ALA A 21 -1.31 4.42 -12.53
N PHE A 22 -0.09 4.49 -13.08
CA PHE A 22 0.28 5.43 -14.13
C PHE A 22 -0.65 5.38 -15.35
N ASP A 23 -0.82 4.21 -15.96
CA ASP A 23 -1.61 4.09 -17.19
C ASP A 23 -3.08 4.46 -16.99
N GLU A 24 -3.66 4.04 -15.87
CA GLU A 24 -5.05 4.31 -15.54
C GLU A 24 -5.29 5.80 -15.32
N ILE A 25 -4.42 6.45 -14.53
CA ILE A 25 -4.52 7.88 -14.24
C ILE A 25 -4.32 8.70 -15.51
N ILE A 26 -3.33 8.37 -16.34
CA ILE A 26 -3.10 9.08 -17.60
C ILE A 26 -4.26 8.88 -18.58
N ALA A 27 -4.78 7.67 -18.72
CA ALA A 27 -5.95 7.41 -19.58
C ALA A 27 -7.19 8.20 -19.10
N SER A 28 -7.42 8.24 -17.79
CA SER A 28 -8.50 9.02 -17.19
C SER A 28 -8.30 10.52 -17.41
N ALA A 29 -7.08 11.01 -17.22
CA ALA A 29 -6.71 12.41 -17.41
C ALA A 29 -6.93 12.88 -18.84
N VAL A 30 -6.54 12.09 -19.83
CA VAL A 30 -6.77 12.38 -21.25
C VAL A 30 -8.28 12.41 -21.55
N LYS A 31 -9.03 11.41 -21.07
CA LYS A 31 -10.47 11.31 -21.31
C LYS A 31 -11.26 12.46 -20.69
N ARG A 32 -10.83 12.95 -19.53
CA ARG A 32 -11.56 13.95 -18.73
C ARG A 32 -10.92 15.33 -18.77
N GLN A 33 -9.88 15.53 -19.59
CA GLN A 33 -9.09 16.76 -19.68
C GLN A 33 -8.68 17.29 -18.29
N HIS A 34 -8.11 16.41 -17.47
CA HIS A 34 -7.66 16.81 -16.14
C HIS A 34 -6.47 17.77 -16.24
N GLU A 35 -6.57 18.86 -15.49
CA GLU A 35 -5.47 19.81 -15.33
C GLU A 35 -4.21 19.08 -14.83
N PRO A 36 -3.00 19.47 -15.28
CA PRO A 36 -1.76 18.79 -14.89
C PRO A 36 -1.58 18.68 -13.38
N GLN A 37 -2.01 19.67 -12.59
CA GLN A 37 -1.91 19.61 -11.12
C GLN A 37 -2.75 18.47 -10.53
N ARG A 38 -3.90 18.16 -11.14
CA ARG A 38 -4.77 17.07 -10.72
C ARG A 38 -4.13 15.72 -11.00
N VAL A 39 -3.54 15.55 -12.18
CA VAL A 39 -2.82 14.31 -12.55
C VAL A 39 -1.67 14.03 -11.57
N VAL A 40 -0.90 15.07 -11.24
CA VAL A 40 0.18 14.98 -10.25
C VAL A 40 -0.38 14.61 -8.87
N GLY A 41 -1.50 15.22 -8.47
CA GLY A 41 -2.19 14.91 -7.21
C GLY A 41 -2.66 13.46 -7.14
N ASP A 42 -3.28 12.95 -8.21
CA ASP A 42 -3.77 11.57 -8.28
C ASP A 42 -2.62 10.55 -8.21
N LEU A 43 -1.49 10.83 -8.89
CA LEU A 43 -0.28 10.01 -8.79
C LEU A 43 0.30 10.02 -7.37
N LEU A 44 0.39 11.18 -6.72
CA LEU A 44 0.87 11.30 -5.34
C LEU A 44 -0.04 10.57 -4.35
N ALA A 45 -1.36 10.65 -4.55
CA ALA A 45 -2.32 9.92 -3.73
C ALA A 45 -2.14 8.40 -3.84
N ALA A 46 -1.93 7.88 -5.06
CA ALA A 46 -1.64 6.46 -5.28
C ALA A 46 -0.36 6.00 -4.57
N GLU A 47 0.68 6.84 -4.58
CA GLU A 47 1.94 6.56 -3.88
C GLU A 47 1.80 6.53 -2.36
N ILE A 48 1.05 7.48 -1.79
CA ILE A 48 0.76 7.54 -0.36
C ILE A 48 -0.02 6.29 0.07
N ALA A 49 -1.03 5.90 -0.70
CA ALA A 49 -1.84 4.72 -0.42
C ALA A 49 -0.99 3.43 -0.42
N GLU A 50 -0.09 3.28 -1.41
CA GLU A 50 0.83 2.13 -1.46
C GLU A 50 1.75 2.08 -0.24
N LYS A 51 2.36 3.21 0.11
CA LYS A 51 3.25 3.30 1.29
C LYS A 51 2.52 2.99 2.58
N GLN A 52 1.28 3.46 2.74
CA GLN A 52 0.47 3.16 3.90
C GLN A 52 0.11 1.68 3.97
N ALA A 53 -0.31 1.07 2.87
CA ALA A 53 -0.60 -0.37 2.80
C ALA A 53 0.64 -1.21 3.13
N ARG A 54 1.81 -0.82 2.62
CA ARG A 54 3.10 -1.47 2.94
C ARG A 54 3.46 -1.35 4.42
N SER A 55 3.26 -0.17 5.01
CA SER A 55 3.49 0.06 6.44
C SER A 55 2.56 -0.80 7.30
N ILE A 56 1.27 -0.86 6.98
CA ILE A 56 0.28 -1.72 7.67
C ILE A 56 0.70 -3.20 7.56
N LYS A 57 1.05 -3.66 6.36
CA LYS A 57 1.53 -5.04 6.16
C LYS A 57 2.76 -5.34 7.01
N TYR A 58 3.70 -4.42 7.06
CA TYR A 58 4.87 -4.54 7.92
C TYR A 58 4.48 -4.62 9.41
N GLN A 59 3.64 -3.70 9.88
CA GLN A 59 3.13 -3.68 11.25
C GLN A 59 2.43 -4.99 11.64
N ILE A 60 1.54 -5.51 10.79
CA ILE A 60 0.85 -6.78 11.02
C ILE A 60 1.86 -7.95 11.10
N THR A 61 2.84 -7.96 10.21
CA THR A 61 3.88 -9.02 10.18
C THR A 61 4.73 -9.01 11.45
N ILE A 62 5.16 -7.83 11.91
CA ILE A 62 5.97 -7.73 13.14
C ILE A 62 5.16 -7.93 14.41
N ALA A 63 3.87 -7.54 14.40
CA ALA A 63 3.01 -7.64 15.57
C ALA A 63 2.79 -9.10 15.99
N LYS A 64 3.12 -10.08 15.12
CA LYS A 64 2.86 -11.52 15.33
C LYS A 64 1.49 -11.68 15.98
N LEU A 65 0.49 -11.02 15.39
CA LEU A 65 -0.86 -10.92 15.92
C LEU A 65 -1.22 -12.31 16.45
N PRO A 66 -1.55 -12.46 17.74
CA PRO A 66 -1.67 -13.77 18.34
C PRO A 66 -2.58 -14.60 17.44
N LEU A 67 -2.06 -15.75 16.98
CA LEU A 67 -2.85 -16.77 16.31
C LEU A 67 -4.13 -16.89 17.13
N ALA A 68 -5.30 -16.96 16.49
CA ALA A 68 -6.57 -17.14 17.20
C ALA A 68 -6.39 -18.32 18.16
N LYS A 69 -6.20 -18.01 19.45
CA LYS A 69 -6.07 -19.00 20.49
C LYS A 69 -7.49 -19.40 20.81
N ASP A 70 -7.83 -20.63 20.51
CA ASP A 70 -9.09 -21.16 21.03
C ASP A 70 -8.98 -21.27 22.54
N VAL A 71 -10.12 -21.32 23.24
CA VAL A 71 -10.16 -21.43 24.71
C VAL A 71 -9.32 -22.63 25.20
N ALA A 72 -9.17 -23.67 24.37
CA ALA A 72 -8.35 -24.84 24.64
C ALA A 72 -6.82 -24.58 24.59
N ASP A 73 -6.36 -23.50 23.94
CA ASP A 73 -4.94 -23.14 23.82
C ASP A 73 -4.44 -22.27 24.98
N PHE A 74 -5.33 -21.90 25.91
CA PHE A 74 -4.97 -21.22 27.15
C PHE A 74 -4.62 -22.27 28.21
N ALA A 75 -3.35 -22.29 28.63
CA ALA A 75 -2.93 -23.07 29.79
C ALA A 75 -3.33 -22.32 31.08
N PHE A 76 -4.20 -22.92 31.89
CA PHE A 76 -4.68 -22.38 33.16
C PHE A 76 -3.89 -22.92 34.38
N ASP A 77 -2.79 -23.65 34.14
CA ASP A 77 -1.95 -24.23 35.17
C ASP A 77 -1.49 -23.16 36.17
N GLY A 78 -1.88 -23.33 37.44
CA GLY A 78 -1.55 -22.41 38.54
C GLY A 78 -2.57 -21.31 38.81
N THR A 79 -3.72 -21.28 38.12
CA THR A 79 -4.81 -20.37 38.47
C THR A 79 -5.75 -20.99 39.52
N PRO A 80 -6.23 -20.22 40.52
CA PRO A 80 -7.05 -20.75 41.62
C PRO A 80 -8.52 -20.98 41.25
N ILE A 81 -8.86 -21.00 39.95
CA ILE A 81 -10.24 -21.08 39.47
C ILE A 81 -10.53 -22.55 39.12
N ASN A 82 -11.40 -23.19 39.92
CA ASN A 82 -12.08 -24.45 39.65
C ASN A 82 -13.58 -24.18 39.48
#